data_AF-A0A433P6G0-F1
#
_entry.id   AF-A0A433P6G0-F1
#
_cell.length_a   1.000
_cell.length_b   1.000
_cell.length_c   1.000
_cell.angle_alpha   90.00
_cell.angle_beta   90.00
_cell.angle_gamma   90.00
#
_symmetry.space_group_name_H-M   'P 1'
#
loop_
_entity.id
_entity.type
_entity.pdbx_description
1 polymer ?
#
loop_
_entity_poly.entity_id
_entity_poly.type
_entity_poly.pdbx_seq_one_letter_code
_entity_poly.pdbx_strand_id
1 'polypeptide(L)'
;METTVNVGECCMNCIPGYIGLPTLNRYDPVVNLLFGDAPTPLQSMALGSGHPQVVDVYTKSWPFPTRCSSRRLMNAEGASAWLPGHTCVWSSHGVWDFDPKTNKPRVLRQDYFAKHPKTGERVDFYRDHYVPF
;
A
#
# COMPACT_ATOMS: atom_id res chain seq x y z
N MET A 1 22.42 10.41 0.14
CA MET A 1 21.01 10.55 0.52
C MET A 1 20.34 9.27 0.04
N GLU A 2 19.96 8.37 0.95
CA GLU A 2 19.34 7.10 0.58
C GLU A 2 17.87 7.33 0.18
N THR A 3 17.55 7.10 -1.09
CA THR A 3 16.18 7.13 -1.60
C THR A 3 15.48 5.83 -1.20
N THR A 4 14.87 5.79 -0.02
CA THR A 4 14.17 4.60 0.49
C THR A 4 12.82 4.45 -0.21
N VAL A 5 12.71 3.49 -1.13
CA VAL A 5 11.43 2.99 -1.65
C VAL A 5 10.94 1.92 -0.68
N ASN A 6 10.11 2.30 0.28
CA ASN A 6 9.58 1.36 1.26
C ASN A 6 8.30 0.72 0.72
N VAL A 7 8.40 -0.54 0.26
CA VAL A 7 7.27 -1.34 -0.27
C VAL A 7 6.64 -2.21 0.84
N GLY A 8 7.19 -2.20 2.05
CA GLY A 8 6.68 -2.94 3.21
C GLY A 8 7.80 -3.29 4.19
N GLU A 9 7.60 -2.98 5.46
CA GLU A 9 8.55 -3.31 6.54
C GLU A 9 8.28 -4.73 7.03
N CYS A 10 9.31 -5.57 7.08
CA CYS A 10 9.20 -7.00 7.37
C CYS A 10 9.76 -7.31 8.77
N CYS A 11 8.90 -7.55 9.76
CA CYS A 11 9.32 -7.97 11.12
C CYS A 11 8.35 -9.03 11.72
N MET A 12 8.85 -10.26 11.86
CA MET A 12 8.50 -11.37 12.78
C MET A 12 7.03 -11.83 13.04
N ASN A 13 6.02 -11.23 12.43
CA ASN A 13 4.72 -11.86 12.18
C ASN A 13 4.46 -11.78 10.69
N CYS A 14 3.87 -12.83 10.08
CA CYS A 14 3.47 -12.73 8.67
C CYS A 14 2.35 -11.69 8.59
N ILE A 15 2.69 -10.48 8.14
CA ILE A 15 1.72 -9.42 7.95
C ILE A 15 0.95 -9.69 6.65
N PRO A 16 -0.38 -9.51 6.64
CA PRO A 16 -1.21 -9.81 5.46
C PRO A 16 -0.89 -8.92 4.23
N GLY A 17 -0.10 -7.86 4.41
CA GLY A 17 0.16 -6.88 3.37
C GLY A 17 -1.15 -6.24 2.90
N TYR A 18 -1.49 -6.43 1.62
CA TYR A 18 -2.75 -5.94 1.06
C TYR A 18 -3.90 -6.95 1.14
N ILE A 19 -3.63 -8.21 1.48
CA ILE A 19 -4.62 -9.29 1.47
C ILE A 19 -5.70 -9.03 2.51
N GLY A 20 -6.97 -9.14 2.11
CA GLY A 20 -8.13 -8.88 2.96
C GLY A 20 -8.48 -7.39 3.15
N LEU A 21 -7.73 -6.46 2.55
CA LEU A 21 -8.02 -5.04 2.68
C LEU A 21 -9.36 -4.68 2.01
N PRO A 22 -10.28 -4.01 2.74
CA PRO A 22 -11.57 -3.59 2.17
C PRO A 22 -11.47 -2.35 1.28
N THR A 23 -10.40 -1.56 1.42
CA THR A 23 -10.16 -0.33 0.66
C THR A 23 -8.66 -0.10 0.47
N LEU A 24 -8.29 0.50 -0.67
CA LEU A 24 -6.91 0.85 -1.02
C LEU A 24 -6.53 2.28 -0.64
N ASN A 25 -7.49 3.08 -0.18
CA ASN A 25 -7.29 4.50 0.08
C ASN A 25 -6.78 4.80 1.49
N ARG A 26 -6.89 3.85 2.43
CA ARG A 26 -6.46 4.03 3.81
C ARG A 26 -6.24 2.67 4.48
N TYR A 27 -5.34 2.64 5.44
CA TYR A 27 -5.30 1.56 6.42
C TYR A 27 -6.27 1.84 7.56
N ASP A 28 -6.69 0.78 8.25
CA ASP A 28 -7.37 0.89 9.53
C ASP A 28 -6.32 1.16 10.62
N PRO A 29 -6.28 2.36 11.25
CA PRO A 29 -5.27 2.72 12.24
C PRO A 29 -5.46 2.00 13.59
N VAL A 30 -6.59 1.32 13.80
CA VAL A 30 -6.84 0.50 15.00
C VAL A 30 -6.20 -0.87 14.85
N VAL A 31 -6.30 -1.45 13.64
CA VAL A 31 -5.77 -2.79 13.35
C VAL A 31 -4.31 -2.74 12.90
N ASN A 32 -3.91 -1.68 12.17
CA ASN A 32 -2.57 -1.53 11.63
C ASN A 32 -1.77 -0.53 12.48
N LEU A 33 -0.67 -0.99 13.06
CA LEU A 33 0.27 -0.12 13.76
C LEU A 33 1.07 0.70 12.75
N LEU A 34 0.67 1.95 12.52
CA LEU A 34 1.36 2.87 11.61
C LEU A 34 2.43 3.67 12.37
N PHE A 35 3.69 3.54 11.97
CA PHE A 35 4.80 4.31 12.54
C PHE A 35 5.80 4.70 11.45
N GLY A 36 6.28 5.94 11.49
CA GLY A 36 7.06 6.50 10.40
C GLY A 36 6.19 6.75 9.18
N ASP A 37 6.72 6.49 8.00
CA ASP A 37 6.04 6.79 6.76
C ASP A 37 5.03 5.70 6.41
N ALA A 38 3.76 6.10 6.33
CA ALA A 38 2.66 5.19 6.09
C ALA A 38 1.93 5.56 4.80
N PRO A 39 2.49 5.25 3.61
CA PRO A 39 1.78 5.41 2.35
C PRO A 39 0.54 4.52 2.35
N THR A 40 -0.59 5.03 1.88
CA THR A 40 -1.78 4.20 1.61
C THR A 40 -1.45 3.12 0.56
N PRO A 41 -2.20 2.00 0.47
CA PRO A 41 -1.97 0.99 -0.56
C PRO A 41 -1.93 1.56 -1.99
N LEU A 42 -2.78 2.53 -2.30
CA LEU A 42 -2.74 3.21 -3.59
C LEU A 42 -1.44 4.01 -3.79
N GLN A 43 -1.00 4.74 -2.77
CA GLN A 43 0.23 5.53 -2.81
C GLN A 43 1.47 4.65 -2.91
N SER A 44 1.52 3.52 -2.21
CA SER A 44 2.66 2.60 -2.30
C SER A 44 2.80 1.99 -3.70
N MET A 45 1.69 1.63 -4.35
CA MET A 45 1.69 1.16 -5.74
C MET A 45 2.16 2.24 -6.72
N ALA A 46 1.70 3.49 -6.52
CA ALA A 46 2.13 4.63 -7.33
C ALA A 46 3.61 4.94 -7.13
N LEU A 47 4.08 4.96 -5.88
CA LEU A 47 5.49 5.15 -5.52
C LEU A 47 6.38 4.09 -6.17
N GLY A 48 5.99 2.82 -6.10
CA GLY A 48 6.73 1.72 -6.74
C GLY A 48 6.75 1.82 -8.26
N SER A 49 5.82 2.56 -8.87
CA SER A 49 5.78 2.80 -10.32
C SER A 49 6.53 4.06 -10.74
N GLY A 50 7.26 4.70 -9.83
CA GLY A 50 8.01 5.92 -10.11
C GLY A 50 7.19 7.21 -10.06
N HIS A 51 5.96 7.17 -9.52
CA HIS A 51 5.16 8.38 -9.33
C HIS A 51 5.38 8.95 -7.92
N PRO A 52 5.94 10.16 -7.78
CA PRO A 52 6.15 10.79 -6.47
C PRO A 52 4.82 10.96 -5.73
N GLN A 53 4.78 10.61 -4.43
CA GLN A 53 3.58 10.76 -3.60
C GLN A 53 3.90 11.50 -2.31
N VAL A 54 2.95 12.32 -1.85
CA VAL A 54 2.99 12.92 -0.52
C VAL A 54 2.36 11.93 0.46
N VAL A 55 3.17 11.39 1.37
CA VAL A 55 2.75 10.37 2.33
C VAL A 55 2.62 10.97 3.73
N ASP A 56 1.73 10.37 4.52
CA ASP A 56 1.56 10.73 5.93
C ASP A 56 2.63 10.05 6.78
N VAL A 57 3.15 10.79 7.76
CA VAL A 57 4.17 10.32 8.70
C VAL A 57 3.55 10.26 10.09
N TYR A 58 3.58 9.07 10.70
CA TYR A 58 2.99 8.79 12.00
C TYR A 58 4.06 8.69 13.08
N THR A 59 3.78 9.28 14.24
CA THR A 59 4.62 9.14 15.44
C THR A 59 3.82 8.53 16.57
N LYS A 60 4.51 7.84 17.49
CA LYS A 60 3.90 7.35 18.72
C LYS A 60 3.39 8.53 19.54
N SER A 61 2.19 8.40 20.08
CA SER A 61 1.59 9.36 21.00
C SER A 61 0.99 8.64 22.20
N TRP A 62 0.63 9.38 23.24
CA TRP A 62 -0.12 8.87 24.38
C TRP A 62 -1.18 9.91 24.75
N PRO A 63 -2.44 9.52 25.04
CA PRO A 63 -2.96 8.17 25.25
C PRO A 63 -3.34 7.39 23.99
N PHE A 64 -3.42 8.03 22.81
CA PHE A 64 -3.72 7.35 21.54
C PHE A 64 -2.46 6.75 20.91
N PRO A 65 -2.50 5.51 20.40
CA PRO A 65 -1.31 4.75 20.01
C PRO A 65 -0.45 5.45 18.96
N THR A 66 -1.08 6.12 17.99
CA THR A 66 -0.40 6.80 16.89
C THR A 66 -1.15 8.08 16.50
N ARG A 67 -0.39 9.07 16.02
CA ARG A 67 -0.91 10.34 15.49
C ARG A 67 -0.19 10.65 14.17
N CYS A 68 -0.95 11.15 13.18
CA CYS A 68 -0.35 11.77 11.99
C CYS A 68 0.38 13.06 12.41
N SER A 69 1.69 13.06 12.25
CA SER A 69 2.59 14.11 12.72
C SER A 69 2.91 15.11 11.61
N SER A 70 3.24 14.61 10.42
CA SER A 70 3.62 15.43 9.28
C SER A 70 3.33 14.71 7.96
N ARG A 71 3.57 15.40 6.85
CA ARG A 71 3.52 14.83 5.51
C ARG A 71 4.83 15.08 4.81
N ARG A 72 5.31 14.11 4.03
CA ARG A 72 6.56 14.26 3.25
C ARG A 72 6.40 13.75 1.84
N LEU A 73 7.07 14.41 0.90
CA LEU A 73 7.18 13.94 -0.48
C LEU A 73 8.15 12.76 -0.52
N MET A 74 7.71 11.66 -1.12
CA MET A 74 8.52 10.47 -1.36
C MET A 74 8.77 10.24 -2.84
N ASN A 75 9.91 9.62 -3.14
CA ASN A 75 10.35 9.24 -4.48
C ASN A 75 10.34 10.42 -5.47
N ALA A 76 10.90 11.57 -5.08
CA ALA A 76 10.96 12.77 -5.92
C ALA A 76 11.75 12.55 -7.23
N GLU A 77 12.69 11.60 -7.22
CA GLU A 77 13.51 11.21 -8.37
C GLU A 77 12.75 10.31 -9.36
N GLY A 78 11.56 9.83 -9.00
CA GLY A 78 10.73 8.97 -9.86
C GLY A 78 11.33 7.60 -10.12
N ALA A 79 12.11 7.06 -9.17
CA ALA A 79 12.70 5.74 -9.29
C ALA A 79 11.61 4.67 -9.32
N SER A 80 11.62 3.82 -10.35
CA SER A 80 10.72 2.67 -10.44
C SER A 80 11.29 1.48 -9.68
N ALA A 81 10.44 0.78 -8.92
CA ALA A 81 10.78 -0.52 -8.33
C ALA A 81 10.71 -1.66 -9.36
N TRP A 82 10.11 -1.42 -10.54
CA TRP A 82 9.97 -2.40 -11.61
C TRP A 82 11.15 -2.33 -12.58
N LEU A 83 11.53 -3.50 -13.11
CA LEU A 83 12.55 -3.60 -14.15
C LEU A 83 12.15 -2.84 -15.42
N PRO A 84 13.12 -2.36 -16.22
CA PRO A 84 12.83 -1.73 -17.51
C PRO A 84 11.96 -2.62 -18.40
N GLY A 85 10.89 -2.04 -18.96
CA GLY A 85 9.92 -2.76 -19.79
C GLY A 85 8.83 -3.50 -19.01
N HIS A 86 8.89 -3.49 -17.67
CA HIS A 86 7.83 -4.06 -16.82
C HIS A 86 7.01 -2.94 -16.16
N THR A 87 5.72 -3.21 -16.00
CA THR A 87 4.77 -2.33 -15.33
C THR A 87 4.33 -2.93 -14.00
N CYS A 88 3.74 -2.10 -13.15
CA CYS A 88 3.13 -2.56 -11.92
C CYS A 88 2.09 -3.66 -12.19
N VAL A 89 2.29 -4.83 -11.58
CA VAL A 89 1.40 -5.99 -11.74
C VAL A 89 -0.04 -5.63 -11.38
N TRP A 90 -0.24 -4.87 -10.31
CA TRP A 90 -1.59 -4.44 -9.90
C TRP A 90 -2.21 -3.43 -10.87
N SER A 91 -1.40 -2.59 -11.54
CA SER A 91 -1.92 -1.73 -12.60
C SER A 91 -2.32 -2.56 -13.82
N SER A 92 -1.51 -3.54 -14.22
CA SER A 92 -1.84 -4.49 -15.30
C SER A 92 -3.10 -5.31 -15.01
N HIS A 93 -3.40 -5.60 -13.75
CA HIS A 93 -4.64 -6.26 -13.31
C HIS A 93 -5.84 -5.31 -13.18
N GLY A 94 -5.68 -4.02 -13.52
CA GLY A 94 -6.73 -3.01 -13.44
C GLY A 94 -7.17 -2.69 -12.01
N VAL A 95 -6.27 -2.84 -11.03
CA VAL A 95 -6.55 -2.50 -9.62
C VAL A 95 -6.55 -0.98 -9.44
N TRP A 96 -5.60 -0.32 -10.09
CA TRP A 96 -5.39 1.11 -10.04
C TRP A 96 -4.81 1.63 -11.36
N ASP A 97 -4.90 2.94 -11.54
CA ASP A 97 -4.43 3.65 -12.73
C ASP A 97 -3.89 5.02 -12.32
N PHE A 98 -3.06 5.63 -13.16
CA PHE A 98 -2.53 6.97 -12.95
C PHE A 98 -3.22 7.95 -13.89
N ASP A 99 -3.89 8.96 -13.35
CA ASP A 99 -4.54 9.97 -14.17
C ASP A 99 -3.54 11.06 -14.58
N PRO A 100 -3.15 11.15 -15.87
CA PRO A 100 -2.18 12.13 -16.34
C PRO A 100 -2.72 13.56 -16.28
N LYS A 101 -4.05 13.77 -16.20
CA LYS A 101 -4.64 15.11 -16.13
C LYS A 101 -4.53 15.69 -14.73
N THR A 102 -4.70 14.86 -13.72
CA THR A 102 -4.68 15.29 -12.31
C THR A 102 -3.35 15.01 -11.61
N ASN A 103 -2.45 14.26 -12.26
CA ASN A 103 -1.19 13.75 -11.70
C ASN A 103 -1.40 12.99 -10.39
N LYS A 104 -2.48 12.19 -10.32
CA LYS A 104 -2.86 11.44 -9.12
C LYS A 104 -3.18 9.99 -9.45
N PRO A 105 -2.81 9.04 -8.58
CA PRO A 105 -3.26 7.66 -8.71
C PRO A 105 -4.76 7.57 -8.37
N ARG A 106 -5.45 6.66 -9.06
CA ARG A 106 -6.88 6.40 -8.91
C ARG A 106 -7.12 4.91 -8.73
N VAL A 107 -7.92 4.56 -7.73
CA VAL A 107 -8.38 3.18 -7.56
C VAL A 107 -9.45 2.86 -8.59
N LEU A 108 -9.27 1.75 -9.30
CA LEU A 108 -10.28 1.18 -10.21
C LEU A 108 -11.07 0.06 -9.52
N ARG A 109 -10.42 -0.73 -8.65
CA ARG A 109 -11.03 -1.85 -7.93
C ARG A 109 -10.66 -1.82 -6.45
N GLN A 110 -11.58 -1.35 -5.61
CA GLN A 110 -11.38 -1.18 -4.15
C GLN A 110 -11.25 -2.51 -3.41
N ASP A 111 -11.99 -3.54 -3.83
CA ASP A 111 -12.14 -4.82 -3.15
C ASP A 111 -11.26 -5.93 -3.74
N TYR A 112 -10.28 -5.58 -4.58
CA TYR A 112 -9.44 -6.52 -5.31
C TYR A 112 -8.76 -7.54 -4.40
N PHE A 113 -8.27 -7.10 -3.24
CA PHE A 113 -7.61 -7.98 -2.27
C PHE A 113 -8.56 -8.55 -1.20
N ALA A 114 -9.81 -8.10 -1.15
CA ALA A 114 -10.79 -8.57 -0.19
C ALA A 114 -11.48 -9.87 -0.62
N LYS A 115 -11.42 -10.23 -1.90
CA LYS A 115 -12.17 -11.33 -2.49
C LYS A 115 -11.30 -12.29 -3.27
N HIS A 116 -11.60 -13.57 -3.16
CA HIS A 116 -10.91 -14.61 -3.90
C HIS A 116 -11.32 -14.52 -5.39
N PRO A 117 -10.36 -14.53 -6.33
CA PRO A 117 -10.64 -14.22 -7.74
C PRO A 117 -11.51 -15.27 -8.44
N LYS A 118 -11.56 -16.52 -7.96
CA LYS A 118 -12.33 -17.61 -8.57
C LYS A 118 -13.69 -17.85 -7.91
N THR A 119 -13.76 -17.70 -6.59
CA THR A 119 -14.96 -18.04 -5.80
C THR A 119 -15.76 -16.80 -5.42
N GLY A 120 -15.15 -15.61 -5.44
CA GLY A 120 -15.77 -14.35 -5.00
C GLY A 120 -15.95 -14.23 -3.49
N GLU A 121 -15.57 -15.26 -2.73
CA GLU A 121 -15.65 -15.28 -1.28
C GLU A 121 -14.67 -14.30 -0.64
N ARG A 122 -15.02 -13.82 0.56
CA ARG A 122 -14.14 -12.93 1.32
C ARG A 122 -12.90 -13.69 1.77
N VAL A 123 -11.74 -13.13 1.46
CA VAL A 123 -10.44 -13.68 1.85
C VAL A 123 -10.17 -13.36 3.31
N ASP A 124 -9.79 -14.37 4.08
CA ASP A 124 -9.22 -14.23 5.41
C ASP A 124 -7.77 -14.73 5.36
N PHE A 125 -6.81 -13.81 5.54
CA PHE A 125 -5.39 -14.15 5.45
C PHE A 125 -4.97 -15.27 6.41
N TYR A 126 -5.48 -15.28 7.64
CA TYR A 126 -5.08 -16.26 8.65
C TYR A 126 -5.62 -17.65 8.33
N ARG A 127 -6.84 -17.72 7.80
CA ARG A 127 -7.47 -18.99 7.41
C ARG A 127 -6.95 -19.51 6.07
N ASP A 128 -6.80 -18.63 5.09
CA ASP A 128 -6.64 -19.00 3.68
C ASP A 128 -5.17 -18.97 3.20
N HIS A 129 -4.28 -18.26 3.90
CA HIS A 129 -2.90 -18.02 3.43
C HIS A 129 -1.80 -18.19 4.49
N TYR A 130 -2.15 -18.23 5.78
CA TYR A 130 -1.15 -18.34 6.86
C TYR A 130 -0.84 -19.80 7.26
N VAL A 131 -1.77 -20.72 7.05
CA VAL A 131 -1.60 -22.14 7.41
C VAL A 131 -1.07 -22.97 6.22
N PRO A 132 -0.22 -23.98 6.45
CA PRO A 132 0.23 -24.89 5.41
C PRO A 132 -0.94 -25.71 4.85
N PHE A 133 -0.89 -25.98 3.54
CA PHE A 133 -1.90 -26.67 2.75
C PHE A 133 -1.86 -28.19 2.91
#